data_AF-A0A7C1M4S8-F1
#
_entry.id   AF-A0A7C1M4S8-F1
#
_cell.length_a   1.000
_cell.length_b   1.000
_cell.length_c   1.000
_cell.angle_alpha   90.00
_cell.angle_beta   90.00
_cell.angle_gamma   90.00
#
_symmetry.space_group_name_H-M   'P 1'
#
loop_
_entity.id
_entity.type
_entity.pdbx_description
1 polymer ?
#
loop_
_entity_poly.entity_id
_entity_poly.type
_entity_poly.pdbx_seq_one_letter_code
_entity_poly.pdbx_strand_id
1 'polypeptide(L)'
;MAKDCSDFSQLLHDLVVAVVQEDASVQNIDGALDVIAEDLPSVTRDDIVDSIVEVLESRKKAVVDVKRRLAAIKREARTNKNLDATGKELANAITEGRLPIETAKKKTEQPNAIKVLRGQVADLKAHLKKTEPAQVQRLTEQVAALDAKLKRMQKTGELPQSGERFDIPRKSAEHLKLASEKKLLQQRIDRHVGRLRPRSIFGQVVSELHNLTKSITTSVDISGFGRQGGIQLAMHPIRTAKAFPTMIRALATKKGSRKAFDDIQELEDYDLAVRHSIFFSDPDGDVTLGEENIRSEWSRHIPIISHSNRAYTAILNQVRMDSFSALLRAFPPDPSVDQTAALDNLADFVNVTTGRGSLGSLEKNAPLLNAAFFSPRWISSRFQFIFGKNLWQGPGKKETRRLLLAEYGRYLAGKAIFLWLAAQLGDFIVEDDPNSSDFLKLKEKNGNTRYDVVEGLSQTAVLISRAISGKTKSSVSGEVRSLSGSGSRDLGEVVFDFTRSKFSPLHGAAWDIIARQNVVGETTTVKSVAKSLVTPLSTREVVQSVMEHGIPRATADTMVSMLGVGVQTYGQDSKRNKRRILR
;
A
#
# COMPACT_ATOMS: atom_id res chain seq x y z
N MET A 1 -53.79 -8.86 27.40
CA MET A 1 -53.08 -7.76 26.71
C MET A 1 -51.60 -8.08 26.77
N ALA A 2 -51.03 -8.61 25.69
CA ALA A 2 -49.60 -8.86 25.61
C ALA A 2 -48.91 -7.49 25.46
N LYS A 3 -48.13 -7.08 26.46
CA LYS A 3 -47.20 -5.95 26.29
C LYS A 3 -46.14 -6.41 25.28
N ASP A 4 -45.84 -5.59 24.28
CA ASP A 4 -44.79 -5.87 23.30
C ASP A 4 -43.46 -6.17 24.03
N CYS A 5 -42.77 -7.25 23.63
CA CYS A 5 -41.48 -7.64 24.23
C CYS A 5 -40.49 -6.48 24.33
N SER A 6 -40.53 -5.50 23.40
CA SER A 6 -39.63 -4.35 23.40
C SER A 6 -39.87 -3.37 24.55
N ASP A 7 -41.11 -3.22 25.02
CA ASP A 7 -41.44 -2.27 26.10
C ASP A 7 -41.02 -2.83 27.47
N PHE A 8 -41.13 -4.15 27.65
CA PHE A 8 -40.62 -4.83 28.82
C PHE A 8 -39.09 -4.77 28.88
N SER A 9 -38.41 -5.06 27.76
CA SER A 9 -36.96 -4.91 27.64
C SER A 9 -36.49 -3.47 27.90
N GLN A 10 -37.23 -2.45 27.45
CA GLN A 10 -36.88 -1.05 27.71
C GLN A 10 -37.04 -0.69 29.19
N LEU A 11 -38.14 -1.09 29.83
CA LEU A 11 -38.38 -0.86 31.26
C LEU A 11 -37.36 -1.58 32.15
N LEU A 12 -37.04 -2.83 31.83
CA LEU A 12 -36.07 -3.62 32.57
C LEU A 12 -34.64 -3.07 32.40
N HIS A 13 -34.26 -2.66 31.19
CA HIS A 13 -33.00 -1.96 30.94
C HIS A 13 -32.90 -0.67 31.76
N ASP A 14 -33.95 0.16 31.77
CA ASP A 14 -33.94 1.45 32.47
C ASP A 14 -33.89 1.26 34.01
N LEU A 15 -34.53 0.20 34.53
CA LEU A 15 -34.42 -0.22 35.93
C LEU A 15 -32.99 -0.65 36.29
N VAL A 16 -32.36 -1.48 35.45
CA VAL A 16 -30.96 -1.91 35.65
C VAL A 16 -30.00 -0.73 35.63
N VAL A 17 -30.21 0.25 34.74
CA VAL A 17 -29.40 1.48 34.70
C VAL A 17 -29.60 2.32 35.96
N ALA A 18 -30.82 2.43 36.49
CA ALA A 18 -31.09 3.16 37.72
C ALA A 18 -30.39 2.50 38.94
N VAL A 19 -30.49 1.18 39.07
CA VAL A 19 -29.83 0.42 40.14
C VAL A 19 -28.31 0.61 40.13
N VAL A 20 -27.68 0.52 38.95
CA VAL A 20 -26.23 0.76 38.79
C VAL A 20 -25.81 2.20 39.09
N GLN A 21 -26.72 3.17 38.89
CA GLN A 21 -26.45 4.58 39.17
C GLN A 21 -26.61 4.94 40.65
N GLU A 22 -27.54 4.29 41.35
CA GLU A 22 -27.82 4.54 42.76
C GLU A 22 -26.88 3.75 43.70
N ASP A 23 -26.45 2.55 43.31
CA ASP A 23 -25.53 1.73 44.09
C ASP A 23 -24.21 1.46 43.34
N ALA A 24 -23.16 2.19 43.73
CA ALA A 24 -21.82 2.05 43.16
C ALA A 24 -21.12 0.71 43.47
N SER A 25 -21.68 -0.10 44.38
CA SER A 25 -21.17 -1.46 44.67
C SER A 25 -21.58 -2.48 43.60
N VAL A 26 -22.61 -2.18 42.79
CA VAL A 26 -23.06 -3.02 41.68
C VAL A 26 -22.14 -2.87 40.48
N GLN A 27 -21.17 -3.79 40.34
CA GLN A 27 -20.15 -3.74 39.29
C GLN A 27 -20.37 -4.72 38.13
N ASN A 28 -21.36 -5.61 38.24
CA ASN A 28 -21.63 -6.65 37.26
C ASN A 28 -23.12 -7.01 37.22
N ILE A 29 -23.51 -7.80 36.23
CA ILE A 29 -24.91 -8.21 35.98
C ILE A 29 -25.46 -9.03 37.15
N ASP A 30 -24.62 -9.86 37.77
CA ASP A 30 -25.04 -10.70 38.89
C ASP A 30 -25.37 -9.84 40.12
N GLY A 31 -24.58 -8.80 40.41
CA GLY A 31 -24.88 -7.83 41.45
C GLY A 31 -26.12 -6.98 41.15
N ALA A 32 -26.41 -6.69 39.87
CA ALA A 32 -27.64 -5.99 39.50
C ALA A 32 -28.87 -6.91 39.66
N LEU A 33 -28.71 -8.20 39.35
CA LEU A 33 -29.75 -9.21 39.57
C LEU A 33 -30.03 -9.38 41.06
N ASP A 34 -29.01 -9.42 41.91
CA ASP A 34 -29.17 -9.59 43.36
C ASP A 34 -30.03 -8.48 43.98
N VAL A 35 -29.88 -7.23 43.51
CA VAL A 35 -30.69 -6.09 43.96
C VAL A 35 -32.10 -6.12 43.36
N ILE A 36 -32.23 -6.44 42.07
CA ILE A 36 -33.54 -6.43 41.38
C ILE A 36 -34.41 -7.61 41.82
N ALA A 37 -33.81 -8.76 42.14
CA ALA A 37 -34.52 -9.98 42.53
C ALA A 37 -35.19 -9.87 43.91
N GLU A 38 -34.78 -8.91 44.75
CA GLU A 38 -35.42 -8.64 46.05
C GLU A 38 -36.87 -8.16 45.87
N ASP A 39 -37.09 -7.26 44.91
CA ASP A 39 -38.42 -6.70 44.61
C ASP A 39 -39.12 -7.40 43.44
N LEU A 40 -38.36 -8.04 42.54
CA LEU A 40 -38.86 -8.72 41.34
C LEU A 40 -38.26 -10.13 41.20
N PRO A 41 -38.71 -11.11 42.01
CA PRO A 41 -38.11 -12.45 42.09
C PRO A 41 -38.30 -13.30 40.81
N SER A 42 -39.14 -12.86 39.87
CA SER A 42 -39.37 -13.53 38.59
C SER A 42 -38.38 -13.11 37.49
N VAL A 43 -37.56 -12.09 37.72
CA VAL A 43 -36.57 -11.61 36.74
C VAL A 43 -35.34 -12.51 36.78
N THR A 44 -34.93 -13.02 35.63
CA THR A 44 -33.73 -13.84 35.52
C THR A 44 -32.54 -13.04 34.99
N ARG A 45 -31.35 -13.61 35.17
CA ARG A 45 -30.12 -13.09 34.58
C ARG A 45 -30.24 -12.92 33.05
N ASP A 46 -30.87 -13.87 32.39
CA ASP A 46 -31.01 -13.87 30.93
C ASP A 46 -31.97 -12.76 30.48
N ASP A 47 -33.03 -12.48 31.24
CA ASP A 47 -33.93 -11.34 30.97
C ASP A 47 -33.19 -10.00 31.03
N ILE A 48 -32.28 -9.82 32.01
CA ILE A 48 -31.45 -8.61 32.13
C ILE A 48 -30.50 -8.51 30.93
N VAL A 49 -29.83 -9.60 30.56
CA VAL A 49 -28.90 -9.62 29.41
C VAL A 49 -29.63 -9.29 28.11
N ASP A 50 -30.75 -9.95 27.86
CA ASP A 50 -31.53 -9.81 26.63
C ASP A 50 -32.11 -8.39 26.51
N SER A 51 -32.58 -7.81 27.62
CA SER A 51 -33.06 -6.43 27.64
C SER A 51 -31.99 -5.41 27.24
N ILE A 52 -30.75 -5.59 27.73
CA ILE A 52 -29.61 -4.72 27.40
C ILE A 52 -29.22 -4.87 25.93
N VAL A 53 -29.13 -6.11 25.44
CA VAL A 53 -28.77 -6.38 24.04
C VAL A 53 -29.81 -5.81 23.08
N GLU A 54 -31.09 -6.03 23.36
CA GLU A 54 -32.19 -5.59 22.50
C GLU A 54 -32.29 -4.05 22.41
N VAL A 55 -32.14 -3.34 23.54
CA VAL A 55 -32.14 -1.87 23.58
C VAL A 55 -30.91 -1.27 22.89
N LEU A 56 -29.72 -1.89 23.04
CA LEU A 56 -28.52 -1.44 22.36
C LEU A 56 -28.60 -1.65 20.84
N GLU A 57 -29.17 -2.78 20.40
CA GLU A 57 -29.39 -3.05 18.98
C GLU A 57 -30.41 -2.09 18.34
N SER A 58 -31.52 -1.80 19.04
CA SER A 58 -32.56 -0.91 18.55
C SER A 58 -32.04 0.53 18.40
N ARG A 59 -31.29 1.05 19.38
CA ARG A 59 -30.63 2.36 19.32
C ARG A 59 -29.59 2.43 18.21
N LYS A 60 -28.81 1.37 18.00
CA LYS A 60 -27.83 1.29 16.90
C LYS A 60 -28.50 1.32 15.53
N LYS A 61 -29.60 0.59 15.34
CA LYS A 61 -30.40 0.59 14.09
C LYS A 61 -30.99 1.98 13.81
N ALA A 62 -31.58 2.63 14.82
CA ALA A 62 -32.16 3.97 14.69
C ALA A 62 -31.12 5.04 14.29
N VAL A 63 -29.94 5.04 14.93
CA VAL A 63 -28.85 5.98 14.62
C VAL A 63 -28.31 5.78 13.20
N VAL A 64 -28.19 4.53 12.75
CA VAL A 64 -27.74 4.21 11.38
C VAL A 64 -28.75 4.68 10.34
N ASP A 65 -30.05 4.47 10.59
CA ASP A 65 -31.09 4.86 9.63
C ASP A 65 -31.26 6.38 9.53
N VAL A 66 -31.22 7.09 10.66
CA VAL A 66 -31.22 8.56 10.69
C VAL A 66 -30.00 9.15 9.96
N LYS A 67 -28.81 8.59 10.17
CA LYS A 67 -27.60 9.01 9.44
C LYS A 67 -27.73 8.77 7.94
N ARG A 68 -28.33 7.65 7.53
CA ARG A 68 -28.55 7.30 6.12
C ARG A 68 -29.52 8.27 5.45
N ARG A 69 -30.65 8.55 6.10
CA ARG A 69 -31.68 9.51 5.63
C ARG A 69 -31.11 10.93 5.53
N LEU A 70 -30.39 11.39 6.56
CA LEU A 70 -29.76 12.72 6.56
C LEU A 70 -28.70 12.85 5.45
N ALA A 71 -27.92 11.81 5.19
CA ALA A 71 -26.94 11.79 4.10
C ALA A 71 -27.59 11.78 2.71
N ALA A 72 -28.75 11.15 2.54
CA ALA A 72 -29.53 11.21 1.30
C ALA A 72 -30.05 12.62 1.04
N ILE A 73 -30.72 13.23 2.04
CA ILE A 73 -31.28 14.59 1.95
C ILE A 73 -30.19 15.64 1.68
N LYS A 74 -29.04 15.56 2.37
CA LYS A 74 -27.90 16.47 2.12
C LYS A 74 -27.33 16.35 0.71
N ARG A 75 -27.32 15.15 0.10
CA ARG A 75 -26.84 14.93 -1.27
C ARG A 75 -27.82 15.48 -2.30
N GLU A 76 -29.11 15.30 -2.07
CA GLU A 76 -30.17 15.82 -2.91
C GLU A 76 -30.16 17.36 -2.94
N ALA A 77 -30.14 18.00 -1.76
CA ALA A 77 -30.10 19.46 -1.64
C ALA A 77 -28.90 20.09 -2.36
N ARG A 78 -27.71 19.46 -2.27
CA ARG A 78 -26.50 19.92 -3.00
C ARG A 78 -26.64 19.76 -4.50
N THR A 79 -27.24 18.66 -4.96
CA THR A 79 -27.43 18.39 -6.39
C THR A 79 -28.40 19.39 -7.01
N ASN A 80 -29.51 19.69 -6.32
CA ASN A 80 -30.48 20.69 -6.75
C ASN A 80 -29.85 22.09 -6.84
N LYS A 81 -29.10 22.53 -5.82
CA LYS A 81 -28.42 23.84 -5.83
C LYS A 81 -27.43 23.98 -7.00
N ASN A 82 -26.67 22.92 -7.30
CA ASN A 82 -25.69 22.94 -8.40
C ASN A 82 -26.35 22.97 -9.78
N LEU A 83 -27.44 22.22 -9.96
CA LEU A 83 -28.18 22.20 -11.23
C LEU A 83 -28.87 23.54 -11.51
N ASP A 84 -29.46 24.17 -10.48
CA ASP A 84 -30.05 25.51 -10.58
C ASP A 84 -29.00 26.57 -10.95
N ALA A 85 -27.83 26.56 -10.28
CA ALA A 85 -26.73 27.47 -10.61
C ALA A 85 -26.22 27.27 -12.04
N THR A 86 -26.08 26.02 -12.49
CA THR A 86 -25.65 25.71 -13.87
C THR A 86 -26.70 26.15 -14.90
N GLY A 87 -27.99 25.99 -14.59
CA GLY A 87 -29.08 26.44 -15.46
C GLY A 87 -29.07 27.95 -15.65
N LYS A 88 -28.91 28.71 -14.57
CA LYS A 88 -28.82 30.18 -14.59
C LYS A 88 -27.59 30.68 -15.37
N GLU A 89 -26.44 30.06 -15.16
CA GLU A 89 -25.22 30.43 -15.88
C GLU A 89 -25.33 30.16 -17.38
N LEU A 90 -25.90 29.02 -17.79
CA LEU A 90 -26.12 28.69 -19.19
C LEU A 90 -27.16 29.62 -19.84
N ALA A 91 -28.22 29.96 -19.12
CA ALA A 91 -29.22 30.93 -19.60
C ALA A 91 -28.58 32.30 -19.85
N ASN A 92 -27.82 32.82 -18.88
CA ASN A 92 -27.13 34.11 -19.02
C ASN A 92 -26.10 34.08 -20.16
N ALA A 93 -25.35 32.99 -20.30
CA ALA A 93 -24.36 32.85 -21.38
C ALA A 93 -24.99 32.87 -22.78
N ILE A 94 -26.19 32.30 -22.93
CA ILE A 94 -26.96 32.36 -24.17
C ILE A 94 -27.44 33.78 -24.45
N THR A 95 -27.95 34.49 -23.43
CA THR A 95 -28.38 35.90 -23.57
C THR A 95 -27.21 36.84 -23.90
N GLU A 96 -26.03 36.57 -23.35
CA GLU A 96 -24.82 37.39 -23.51
C GLU A 96 -23.95 36.97 -24.71
N GLY A 97 -24.33 35.95 -25.48
CA GLY A 97 -23.59 35.50 -26.66
C GLY A 97 -22.18 34.95 -26.38
N ARG A 98 -21.92 34.45 -25.16
CA ARG A 98 -20.59 33.95 -24.74
C ARG A 98 -20.58 32.45 -24.49
N LEU A 99 -19.42 31.81 -24.67
CA LEU A 99 -19.25 30.37 -24.43
C LEU A 99 -18.80 30.10 -22.97
N PRO A 100 -19.58 29.37 -22.16
CA PRO A 100 -19.20 28.98 -20.81
C PRO A 100 -18.20 27.82 -20.80
N ILE A 101 -17.30 27.82 -19.81
CA ILE A 101 -16.21 26.86 -19.66
C ILE A 101 -16.75 25.46 -19.30
N GLU A 102 -16.41 24.45 -20.11
CA GLU A 102 -17.03 23.13 -20.02
C GLU A 102 -16.47 22.32 -18.83
N THR A 103 -17.30 22.06 -17.81
CA THR A 103 -16.98 21.10 -16.73
C THR A 103 -17.73 19.78 -16.92
N ALA A 104 -16.98 18.67 -16.83
CA ALA A 104 -17.46 17.32 -17.10
C ALA A 104 -18.43 16.80 -16.01
N LYS A 105 -19.60 16.29 -16.42
CA LYS A 105 -20.65 15.80 -15.51
C LYS A 105 -20.53 14.29 -15.26
N LYS A 106 -20.56 13.87 -13.99
CA LYS A 106 -20.79 12.47 -13.58
C LYS A 106 -22.29 12.16 -13.55
N LYS A 107 -22.70 11.03 -14.16
CA LYS A 107 -24.06 10.50 -14.11
C LYS A 107 -24.32 9.80 -12.77
N THR A 108 -25.45 10.11 -12.15
CA THR A 108 -26.03 9.32 -11.05
C THR A 108 -27.55 9.39 -11.23
N GLU A 109 -28.22 8.24 -11.17
CA GLU A 109 -29.67 8.06 -11.34
C GLU A 109 -30.45 8.55 -10.12
N GLN A 110 -31.43 9.44 -10.33
CA GLN A 110 -32.19 10.11 -9.27
C GLN A 110 -33.55 10.69 -9.77
N PRO A 111 -34.48 11.04 -8.85
CA PRO A 111 -35.95 11.18 -9.03
C PRO A 111 -36.47 12.23 -10.03
N ASN A 112 -37.78 12.20 -10.30
CA ASN A 112 -38.48 12.94 -11.37
C ASN A 112 -38.18 14.46 -11.45
N ALA A 113 -38.06 15.18 -10.33
CA ALA A 113 -37.75 16.63 -10.35
C ALA A 113 -36.33 16.95 -10.87
N ILE A 114 -35.36 16.08 -10.59
CA ILE A 114 -33.97 16.20 -11.06
C ILE A 114 -33.88 15.89 -12.55
N LYS A 115 -34.77 15.03 -13.07
CA LYS A 115 -34.88 14.71 -14.50
C LYS A 115 -35.28 15.93 -15.33
N VAL A 116 -36.22 16.73 -14.84
CA VAL A 116 -36.68 17.97 -15.50
C VAL A 116 -35.56 19.00 -15.60
N LEU A 117 -34.88 19.31 -14.49
CA LEU A 117 -33.76 20.28 -14.48
C LEU A 117 -32.58 19.83 -15.37
N ARG A 118 -32.31 18.51 -15.42
CA ARG A 118 -31.29 17.98 -16.34
C ARG A 118 -31.71 18.08 -17.80
N GLY A 119 -33.00 17.89 -18.11
CA GLY A 119 -33.55 18.11 -19.45
C GLY A 119 -33.33 19.54 -19.90
N GLN A 120 -33.75 20.52 -19.09
CA GLN A 120 -33.55 21.94 -19.37
C GLN A 120 -32.09 22.31 -19.59
N VAL A 121 -31.18 21.82 -18.75
CA VAL A 121 -29.73 22.07 -18.93
C VAL A 121 -29.17 21.38 -20.19
N ALA A 122 -29.69 20.22 -20.57
CA ALA A 122 -29.28 19.54 -21.80
C ALA A 122 -29.75 20.31 -23.04
N ASP A 123 -30.98 20.82 -23.03
CA ASP A 123 -31.57 21.61 -24.10
C ASP A 123 -30.82 22.95 -24.27
N LEU A 124 -30.49 23.63 -23.17
CA LEU A 124 -29.68 24.86 -23.19
C LEU A 124 -28.27 24.61 -23.76
N LYS A 125 -27.63 23.48 -23.40
CA LYS A 125 -26.33 23.09 -24.01
C LYS A 125 -26.45 22.77 -25.50
N ALA A 126 -27.54 22.16 -25.93
CA ALA A 126 -27.80 21.87 -27.33
C ALA A 126 -28.04 23.16 -28.13
N HIS A 127 -28.73 24.13 -27.55
CA HIS A 127 -28.93 25.46 -28.13
C HIS A 127 -27.61 26.24 -28.23
N LEU A 128 -26.82 26.26 -27.16
CA LEU A 128 -25.52 26.91 -27.12
C LEU A 128 -24.58 26.42 -28.25
N LYS A 129 -24.55 25.10 -28.51
CA LYS A 129 -23.74 24.51 -29.60
C LYS A 129 -24.16 24.96 -31.00
N LYS A 130 -25.38 25.48 -31.16
CA LYS A 130 -25.94 25.98 -32.43
C LYS A 130 -25.80 27.49 -32.57
N THR A 131 -25.35 28.20 -31.54
CA THR A 131 -25.15 29.66 -31.60
C THR A 131 -23.97 30.03 -32.49
N GLU A 132 -24.07 31.18 -33.14
CA GLU A 132 -23.06 31.73 -34.06
C GLU A 132 -21.64 31.80 -33.45
N PRO A 133 -21.43 32.22 -32.18
CA PRO A 133 -20.09 32.24 -31.58
C PRO A 133 -19.45 30.85 -31.47
N ALA A 134 -20.25 29.81 -31.21
CA ALA A 134 -19.80 28.42 -31.15
C ALA A 134 -19.38 27.87 -32.52
N GLN A 135 -20.05 28.35 -33.58
CA GLN A 135 -19.74 27.99 -34.96
C GLN A 135 -18.51 28.75 -35.46
N VAL A 136 -18.41 30.05 -35.16
CA VAL A 136 -17.26 30.90 -35.50
C VAL A 136 -15.98 30.39 -34.84
N GLN A 137 -16.01 30.00 -33.56
CA GLN A 137 -14.82 29.46 -32.90
C GLN A 137 -14.34 28.17 -33.59
N ARG A 138 -15.25 27.24 -33.92
CA ARG A 138 -14.91 25.99 -34.62
C ARG A 138 -14.35 26.23 -36.01
N LEU A 139 -14.96 27.14 -36.76
CA LEU A 139 -14.49 27.50 -38.10
C LEU A 139 -13.13 28.21 -38.03
N THR A 140 -12.89 29.05 -37.03
CA THR A 140 -11.60 29.73 -36.84
C THR A 140 -10.47 28.75 -36.54
N GLU A 141 -10.72 27.75 -35.69
CA GLU A 141 -9.76 26.68 -35.39
C GLU A 141 -9.46 25.81 -36.63
N GLN A 142 -10.47 25.53 -37.46
CA GLN A 142 -10.30 24.80 -38.72
C GLN A 142 -9.53 25.62 -39.77
N VAL A 143 -9.82 26.91 -39.90
CA VAL A 143 -9.12 27.83 -40.81
C VAL A 143 -7.65 27.96 -40.40
N ALA A 144 -7.35 28.12 -39.11
CA ALA A 144 -5.97 28.20 -38.61
C ALA A 144 -5.17 26.91 -38.91
N ALA A 145 -5.81 25.75 -38.78
CA ALA A 145 -5.20 24.47 -39.10
C ALA A 145 -4.94 24.31 -40.61
N LEU A 146 -5.86 24.76 -41.46
CA LEU A 146 -5.71 24.75 -42.91
C LEU A 146 -4.64 25.74 -43.38
N ASP A 147 -4.56 26.93 -42.79
CA ASP A 147 -3.54 27.93 -43.09
C ASP A 147 -2.12 27.47 -42.73
N ALA A 148 -1.98 26.79 -41.58
CA ALA A 148 -0.71 26.19 -41.19
C ALA A 148 -0.28 25.09 -42.18
N LYS A 149 -1.26 24.35 -42.73
CA LYS A 149 -1.03 23.33 -43.76
C LYS A 149 -0.70 23.96 -45.11
N LEU A 150 -1.36 25.05 -45.50
CA LEU A 150 -1.10 25.82 -46.72
C LEU A 150 0.31 26.40 -46.73
N LYS A 151 0.74 27.01 -45.61
CA LYS A 151 2.10 27.54 -45.44
C LYS A 151 3.18 26.46 -45.49
N ARG A 152 2.86 25.24 -45.06
CA ARG A 152 3.75 24.08 -45.21
C ARG A 152 3.83 23.63 -46.66
N MET A 153 2.70 23.52 -47.37
CA MET A 153 2.65 23.14 -48.79
C MET A 153 3.38 24.14 -49.68
N GLN A 154 3.24 25.44 -49.43
CA GLN A 154 3.95 26.51 -50.15
C GLN A 154 5.48 26.47 -49.97
N LYS A 155 5.98 25.88 -48.87
CA LYS A 155 7.42 25.73 -48.63
C LYS A 155 8.02 24.48 -49.27
N THR A 156 7.23 23.43 -49.55
CA THR A 156 7.75 22.12 -49.97
C THR A 156 7.34 21.72 -51.39
N GLY A 157 6.35 22.36 -52.00
CA GLY A 157 6.04 22.23 -53.44
C GLY A 157 5.33 20.94 -53.88
N GLU A 158 4.98 20.02 -52.98
CA GLU A 158 4.32 18.76 -53.34
C GLU A 158 2.79 18.81 -53.17
N LEU A 159 2.05 18.31 -54.18
CA LEU A 159 0.59 18.15 -54.15
C LEU A 159 0.19 16.80 -53.53
N PRO A 160 -0.90 16.72 -52.75
CA PRO A 160 -1.29 15.50 -52.05
C PRO A 160 -1.88 14.46 -53.01
N GLN A 161 -1.46 13.19 -52.87
CA GLN A 161 -2.11 12.07 -53.54
C GLN A 161 -3.44 11.73 -52.85
N SER A 162 -4.46 11.48 -53.66
CA SER A 162 -5.82 11.13 -53.23
C SER A 162 -5.81 9.75 -52.55
N GLY A 163 -6.15 9.70 -51.24
CA GLY A 163 -6.38 8.45 -50.52
C GLY A 163 -5.90 8.34 -49.07
N GLU A 164 -5.29 9.38 -48.48
CA GLU A 164 -4.77 9.27 -47.10
C GLU A 164 -5.88 9.26 -46.04
N ARG A 165 -6.02 8.13 -45.34
CA ARG A 165 -6.77 8.00 -44.09
C ARG A 165 -6.16 8.94 -43.04
N PHE A 166 -7.02 9.65 -42.33
CA PHE A 166 -6.62 10.53 -41.24
C PHE A 166 -6.21 9.73 -40.00
N ASP A 167 -4.91 9.62 -39.76
CA ASP A 167 -4.36 9.21 -38.47
C ASP A 167 -4.47 10.35 -37.44
N ILE A 168 -4.95 10.02 -36.23
CA ILE A 168 -5.08 10.95 -35.11
C ILE A 168 -3.67 11.29 -34.58
N PRO A 169 -3.30 12.58 -34.39
CA PRO A 169 -1.94 12.95 -34.01
C PRO A 169 -1.53 12.45 -32.62
N ARG A 170 -0.34 11.83 -32.58
CA ARG A 170 0.52 11.64 -31.41
C ARG A 170 0.59 12.94 -30.59
N LYS A 171 0.38 12.85 -29.27
CA LYS A 171 0.49 13.99 -28.36
C LYS A 171 1.88 14.62 -28.46
N SER A 172 1.96 15.94 -28.63
CA SER A 172 3.23 16.68 -28.60
C SER A 172 3.88 16.54 -27.21
N ALA A 173 5.21 16.64 -27.15
CA ALA A 173 5.97 16.56 -25.90
C ALA A 173 5.48 17.55 -24.83
N GLU A 174 4.92 18.69 -25.24
CA GLU A 174 4.33 19.70 -24.36
C GLU A 174 2.99 19.25 -23.74
N HIS A 175 2.14 18.55 -24.51
CA HIS A 175 0.93 17.94 -23.96
C HIS A 175 1.23 16.83 -22.94
N LEU A 176 2.34 16.10 -23.11
CA LEU A 176 2.80 15.10 -22.15
C LEU A 176 3.36 15.76 -20.88
N LYS A 177 4.11 16.87 -21.02
CA LYS A 177 4.52 17.72 -19.89
C LYS A 177 3.32 18.22 -19.09
N LEU A 178 2.35 18.87 -19.75
CA LEU A 178 1.11 19.35 -19.09
C LEU A 178 0.29 18.20 -18.48
N ALA A 179 0.23 17.04 -19.12
CA ALA A 179 -0.47 15.88 -18.56
C ALA A 179 0.21 15.33 -17.30
N SER A 180 1.55 15.32 -17.26
CA SER A 180 2.32 14.93 -16.08
C SER A 180 2.18 15.95 -14.95
N GLU A 181 2.27 17.25 -15.24
CA GLU A 181 2.02 18.32 -14.27
C GLU A 181 0.61 18.28 -13.71
N LYS A 182 -0.40 18.10 -14.58
CA LYS A 182 -1.79 17.91 -14.16
C LYS A 182 -1.94 16.68 -13.25
N LYS A 183 -1.26 15.57 -13.54
CA LYS A 183 -1.28 14.36 -12.70
C LYS A 183 -0.66 14.63 -11.33
N LEU A 184 0.48 15.33 -11.28
CA LEU A 184 1.14 15.73 -10.03
C LEU A 184 0.27 16.70 -9.22
N LEU A 185 -0.38 17.67 -9.89
CA LEU A 185 -1.28 18.63 -9.27
C LEU A 185 -2.55 17.94 -8.75
N GLN A 186 -3.13 17.03 -9.52
CA GLN A 186 -4.27 16.22 -9.11
C GLN A 186 -3.92 15.36 -7.89
N GLN A 187 -2.73 14.75 -7.86
CA GLN A 187 -2.24 14.06 -6.68
C GLN A 187 -2.08 15.01 -5.49
N ARG A 188 -1.59 16.25 -5.66
CA ARG A 188 -1.55 17.25 -4.56
C ARG A 188 -2.95 17.62 -4.07
N ILE A 189 -3.90 17.81 -4.98
CA ILE A 189 -5.29 18.16 -4.66
C ILE A 189 -5.98 17.00 -3.94
N ASP A 190 -5.88 15.77 -4.45
CA ASP A 190 -6.47 14.59 -3.82
C ASP A 190 -5.89 14.35 -2.41
N ARG A 191 -4.58 14.63 -2.24
CA ARG A 191 -3.92 14.63 -0.92
C ARG A 191 -4.51 15.69 0.02
N HIS A 192 -4.66 16.92 -0.46
CA HIS A 192 -5.20 18.03 0.33
C HIS A 192 -6.68 17.78 0.71
N VAL A 193 -7.49 17.34 -0.25
CA VAL A 193 -8.89 16.95 -0.02
C VAL A 193 -9.00 15.77 0.94
N GLY A 194 -8.06 14.81 0.88
CA GLY A 194 -7.96 13.69 1.81
C GLY A 194 -7.77 14.14 3.27
N ARG A 195 -6.96 15.18 3.50
CA ARG A 195 -6.75 15.80 4.83
C ARG A 195 -7.98 16.55 5.34
N LEU A 196 -8.71 17.20 4.44
CA LEU A 196 -9.90 17.98 4.77
C LEU A 196 -11.16 17.14 4.98
N ARG A 197 -11.13 15.83 4.66
CA ARG A 197 -12.27 14.96 4.96
C ARG A 197 -12.38 14.78 6.47
N PRO A 198 -13.49 15.18 7.11
CA PRO A 198 -13.67 15.01 8.53
C PRO A 198 -13.68 13.51 8.84
N ARG A 199 -12.57 13.00 9.39
CA ARG A 199 -12.50 11.67 9.98
C ARG A 199 -12.95 11.80 11.42
N SER A 200 -13.81 10.87 11.86
CA SER A 200 -14.13 10.73 13.28
C SER A 200 -12.83 10.70 14.10
N ILE A 201 -12.78 11.42 15.22
CA ILE A 201 -11.63 11.42 16.14
C ILE A 201 -11.21 9.99 16.48
N PHE A 202 -12.19 9.11 16.72
CA PHE A 202 -11.98 7.69 16.94
C PHE A 202 -11.28 7.00 15.76
N GLY A 203 -11.69 7.30 14.53
CA GLY A 203 -11.05 6.75 13.32
C GLY A 203 -9.62 7.24 13.10
N GLN A 204 -9.30 8.47 13.53
CA GLN A 204 -7.94 8.99 13.49
C GLN A 204 -7.05 8.28 14.51
N VAL A 205 -7.53 8.13 15.75
CA VAL A 205 -6.81 7.43 16.82
C VAL A 205 -6.54 5.96 16.44
N VAL A 206 -7.54 5.24 15.93
CA VAL A 206 -7.37 3.85 15.50
C VAL A 206 -6.40 3.73 14.32
N SER A 207 -6.48 4.63 13.35
CA SER A 207 -5.55 4.66 12.21
C SER A 207 -4.12 4.97 12.65
N GLU A 208 -3.93 5.90 13.59
CA GLU A 208 -2.61 6.24 14.12
C GLU A 208 -2.03 5.12 14.97
N LEU A 209 -2.84 4.48 15.82
CA LEU A 209 -2.41 3.31 16.59
C LEU A 209 -1.96 2.19 15.65
N HIS A 210 -2.75 1.90 14.62
CA HIS A 210 -2.40 0.92 13.59
C HIS A 210 -1.08 1.22 12.89
N ASN A 211 -0.90 2.46 12.44
CA ASN A 211 0.34 2.89 11.80
C ASN A 211 1.52 2.89 12.78
N LEU A 212 1.30 3.28 14.04
CA LEU A 212 2.33 3.27 15.08
C LEU A 212 2.81 1.85 15.33
N THR A 213 1.89 0.88 15.45
CA THR A 213 2.25 -0.53 15.63
C THR A 213 3.11 -1.01 14.48
N LYS A 214 2.78 -0.69 13.22
CA LYS A 214 3.63 -1.02 12.06
C LYS A 214 5.02 -0.40 12.17
N SER A 215 5.09 0.88 12.53
CA SER A 215 6.35 1.60 12.70
C SER A 215 7.17 1.02 13.86
N ILE A 216 6.55 0.59 14.98
CA ILE A 216 7.23 -0.12 16.07
C ILE A 216 7.74 -1.48 15.59
N THR A 217 6.91 -2.27 14.90
CA THR A 217 7.29 -3.59 14.37
C THR A 217 8.52 -3.51 13.45
N THR A 218 8.65 -2.42 12.68
CA THR A 218 9.80 -2.14 11.79
C THR A 218 10.78 -1.12 12.35
N SER A 219 10.67 -0.79 13.64
CA SER A 219 11.57 0.18 14.27
C SER A 219 12.88 -0.47 14.66
N VAL A 220 13.87 0.39 14.94
CA VAL A 220 15.21 0.00 15.42
C VAL A 220 16.04 -0.74 14.37
N ASP A 221 15.47 -1.06 13.21
CA ASP A 221 16.20 -1.56 12.05
C ASP A 221 16.56 -0.40 11.10
N ILE A 222 17.66 -0.55 10.37
CA ILE A 222 18.00 0.28 9.21
C ILE A 222 17.75 -0.55 7.95
N SER A 223 16.69 -1.38 8.00
CA SER A 223 16.47 -2.48 7.07
C SER A 223 16.16 -2.04 5.65
N GLY A 224 15.86 -0.75 5.44
CA GLY A 224 15.62 -0.18 4.12
C GLY A 224 16.77 -0.48 3.14
N PHE A 225 18.02 -0.49 3.61
CA PHE A 225 19.19 -0.74 2.79
C PHE A 225 19.22 -2.15 2.19
N GLY A 226 19.20 -3.20 3.03
CA GLY A 226 19.29 -4.59 2.59
C GLY A 226 17.95 -5.18 2.15
N ARG A 227 16.83 -4.76 2.76
CA ARG A 227 15.52 -5.29 2.40
C ARG A 227 15.03 -4.67 1.11
N GLN A 228 14.75 -3.36 1.10
CA GLN A 228 14.19 -2.70 -0.09
C GLN A 228 15.27 -2.29 -1.10
N GLY A 229 16.45 -1.88 -0.65
CA GLY A 229 17.59 -1.56 -1.50
C GLY A 229 18.40 -2.77 -1.97
N GLY A 230 18.19 -3.97 -1.40
CA GLY A 230 19.04 -5.14 -1.65
C GLY A 230 19.08 -5.61 -3.11
N ILE A 231 17.98 -5.45 -3.86
CA ILE A 231 17.97 -5.72 -5.30
C ILE A 231 18.91 -4.75 -6.04
N GLN A 232 18.88 -3.46 -5.69
CA GLN A 232 19.79 -2.45 -6.24
C GLN A 232 21.24 -2.68 -5.80
N LEU A 233 21.45 -3.15 -4.56
CA LEU A 233 22.76 -3.53 -4.05
C LEU A 233 23.35 -4.71 -4.84
N ALA A 234 22.53 -5.70 -5.19
CA ALA A 234 22.98 -6.84 -6.00
C ALA A 234 23.26 -6.44 -7.46
N MET A 235 22.47 -5.52 -8.05
CA MET A 235 22.68 -5.06 -9.42
C MET A 235 23.86 -4.09 -9.55
N HIS A 236 24.01 -3.17 -8.59
CA HIS A 236 24.98 -2.07 -8.59
C HIS A 236 25.57 -1.85 -7.19
N PRO A 237 26.45 -2.75 -6.70
CA PRO A 237 26.92 -2.73 -5.31
C PRO A 237 27.63 -1.44 -4.93
N ILE A 238 28.50 -0.94 -5.81
CA ILE A 238 29.27 0.29 -5.57
C ILE A 238 28.36 1.52 -5.48
N ARG A 239 27.40 1.65 -6.40
CA ARG A 239 26.47 2.80 -6.43
C ARG A 239 25.60 2.81 -5.19
N THR A 240 25.00 1.66 -4.87
CA THR A 240 24.09 1.54 -3.73
C THR A 240 24.84 1.74 -2.40
N ALA A 241 26.06 1.23 -2.26
CA ALA A 241 26.88 1.45 -1.07
C ALA A 241 27.28 2.91 -0.86
N LYS A 242 27.45 3.71 -1.93
CA LYS A 242 27.73 5.16 -1.83
C LYS A 242 26.58 5.95 -1.21
N ALA A 243 25.37 5.42 -1.15
CA ALA A 243 24.25 6.04 -0.47
C ALA A 243 24.25 5.81 1.06
N PHE A 244 25.07 4.89 1.56
CA PHE A 244 25.14 4.53 2.99
C PHE A 244 25.53 5.71 3.91
N PRO A 245 26.49 6.59 3.56
CA PRO A 245 26.78 7.78 4.38
C PRO A 245 25.59 8.74 4.51
N THR A 246 24.73 8.84 3.49
CA THR A 246 23.50 9.64 3.55
C THR A 246 22.52 9.09 4.58
N MET A 247 22.39 7.77 4.65
CA MET A 247 21.60 7.07 5.66
C MET A 247 22.09 7.36 7.09
N ILE A 248 23.40 7.27 7.33
CA ILE A 248 23.99 7.52 8.66
C ILE A 248 23.81 8.99 9.08
N ARG A 249 23.99 9.95 8.17
CA ARG A 249 23.72 11.37 8.43
C ARG A 249 22.26 11.62 8.79
N ALA A 250 21.32 10.96 8.11
CA ALA A 250 19.89 11.06 8.37
C ALA A 250 19.47 10.38 9.68
N LEU A 251 20.10 9.24 10.02
CA LEU A 251 19.94 8.55 11.29
C LEU A 251 20.29 9.50 12.45
N ALA A 252 21.46 10.14 12.35
CA ALA A 252 22.00 10.98 13.42
C ALA A 252 21.16 12.23 13.70
N THR A 253 20.66 12.92 12.67
CA THR A 253 20.00 14.24 12.87
C THR A 253 18.84 14.49 11.91
N LYS A 254 17.85 15.28 12.36
CA LYS A 254 16.77 15.81 11.49
C LYS A 254 17.33 16.65 10.35
N LYS A 255 18.29 17.54 10.64
CA LYS A 255 18.99 18.36 9.64
C LYS A 255 19.68 17.52 8.57
N GLY A 256 20.33 16.42 8.96
CA GLY A 256 20.96 15.48 8.02
C GLY A 256 19.94 14.80 7.11
N SER A 257 18.78 14.41 7.65
CA SER A 257 17.69 13.83 6.85
C SER A 257 17.08 14.83 5.89
N ARG A 258 16.92 16.09 6.32
CA ARG A 258 16.39 17.15 5.46
C ARG A 258 17.38 17.49 4.35
N LYS A 259 18.65 17.70 4.70
CA LYS A 259 19.72 17.93 3.73
C LYS A 259 19.84 16.80 2.71
N ALA A 260 19.75 15.54 3.15
CA ALA A 260 19.75 14.40 2.24
C ALA A 260 18.63 14.45 1.19
N PHE A 261 17.48 14.99 1.56
CA PHE A 261 16.37 15.17 0.64
C PHE A 261 16.58 16.39 -0.26
N ASP A 262 17.00 17.54 0.29
CA ASP A 262 17.30 18.75 -0.48
C ASP A 262 18.40 18.48 -1.54
N ASP A 263 19.48 17.77 -1.16
CA ASP A 263 20.56 17.36 -2.06
C ASP A 263 20.03 16.53 -3.27
N ILE A 264 18.94 15.76 -3.09
CA ILE A 264 18.28 15.02 -4.17
C ILE A 264 17.45 15.96 -5.06
N GLN A 265 16.79 16.95 -4.47
CA GLN A 265 15.96 17.91 -5.20
C GLN A 265 16.79 18.86 -6.07
N GLU A 266 18.06 19.09 -5.71
CA GLU A 266 19.01 19.91 -6.47
C GLU A 266 19.59 19.19 -7.69
N LEU A 267 19.37 17.88 -7.86
CA LEU A 267 19.88 17.13 -9.00
C LEU A 267 19.10 17.45 -10.29
N GLU A 268 19.81 17.58 -11.40
CA GLU A 268 19.25 17.87 -12.73
C GLU A 268 18.13 16.90 -13.14
N ASP A 269 18.31 15.61 -12.82
CA ASP A 269 17.38 14.55 -13.18
C ASP A 269 16.11 14.52 -12.28
N TYR A 270 16.05 15.30 -11.19
CA TYR A 270 15.00 15.20 -10.16
C TYR A 270 13.61 15.51 -10.74
N ASP A 271 13.49 16.61 -11.48
CA ASP A 271 12.22 17.01 -12.09
C ASP A 271 11.73 15.97 -13.10
N LEU A 272 12.66 15.32 -13.80
CA LEU A 272 12.32 14.24 -14.72
C LEU A 272 11.86 12.98 -13.96
N ALA A 273 12.56 12.61 -12.88
CA ALA A 273 12.19 11.51 -11.99
C ALA A 273 10.78 11.69 -11.42
N VAL A 274 10.46 12.89 -10.93
CA VAL A 274 9.14 13.23 -10.39
C VAL A 274 8.07 13.18 -11.49
N ARG A 275 8.34 13.72 -12.68
CA ARG A 275 7.42 13.66 -13.84
C ARG A 275 7.05 12.23 -14.21
N HIS A 276 8.02 11.32 -14.16
CA HIS A 276 7.83 9.89 -14.43
C HIS A 276 7.41 9.07 -13.19
N SER A 277 6.92 9.75 -12.14
CA SER A 277 6.31 9.12 -10.97
C SER A 277 7.26 8.24 -10.14
N ILE A 278 8.55 8.57 -10.06
CA ILE A 278 9.42 8.00 -9.03
C ILE A 278 8.91 8.40 -7.65
N PHE A 279 8.82 7.42 -6.77
CA PHE A 279 8.36 7.65 -5.43
C PHE A 279 9.49 8.22 -4.55
N PHE A 280 9.28 9.44 -4.07
CA PHE A 280 10.10 10.06 -3.03
C PHE A 280 9.26 10.33 -1.79
N SER A 281 9.81 9.96 -0.63
CA SER A 281 9.18 10.23 0.67
C SER A 281 9.82 11.46 1.30
N ASP A 282 9.03 12.54 1.46
CA ASP A 282 9.48 13.77 2.10
C ASP A 282 9.59 13.54 3.63
N PRO A 283 10.78 13.73 4.25
CA PRO A 283 10.96 13.52 5.69
C PRO A 283 10.08 14.44 6.56
N ASP A 284 9.78 15.66 6.09
CA ASP A 284 8.97 16.66 6.80
C ASP A 284 7.52 16.71 6.26
N GLY A 285 7.22 15.90 5.25
CA GLY A 285 5.92 15.83 4.61
C GLY A 285 4.85 15.18 5.48
N ASP A 286 3.71 14.89 4.89
CA ASP A 286 2.63 14.14 5.54
C ASP A 286 2.96 12.64 5.59
N VAL A 287 2.95 12.04 6.78
CA VAL A 287 3.34 10.62 6.97
C VAL A 287 2.50 9.66 6.14
N THR A 288 1.27 10.00 5.79
CA THR A 288 0.40 9.14 4.97
C THR A 288 0.97 8.93 3.57
N LEU A 289 1.86 9.83 3.14
CA LEU A 289 2.54 9.81 1.85
C LEU A 289 3.92 9.17 1.91
N GLY A 290 4.38 8.83 3.11
CA GLY A 290 5.67 8.18 3.32
C GLY A 290 5.68 6.71 2.94
N GLU A 291 6.77 6.06 3.32
CA GLU A 291 6.93 4.62 3.19
C GLU A 291 5.82 3.85 3.91
N GLU A 292 5.32 2.73 3.37
CA GLU A 292 4.09 2.06 3.88
C GLU A 292 4.19 1.59 5.34
N ASN A 293 5.41 1.34 5.79
CA ASN A 293 5.80 0.95 7.13
C ASN A 293 6.10 2.16 8.06
N ILE A 294 6.22 3.36 7.49
CA ILE A 294 6.59 4.61 8.19
C ILE A 294 5.48 5.64 7.95
N ARG A 295 4.33 5.44 8.59
CA ARG A 295 3.13 6.29 8.39
C ARG A 295 2.48 6.81 9.67
N SER A 296 3.20 6.79 10.79
CA SER A 296 2.67 7.25 12.07
C SER A 296 3.24 8.61 12.46
N GLU A 297 2.36 9.57 12.74
CA GLU A 297 2.78 10.87 13.28
C GLU A 297 3.34 10.71 14.70
N TRP A 298 2.77 9.80 15.49
CA TRP A 298 3.24 9.50 16.84
C TRP A 298 4.68 8.95 16.81
N SER A 299 5.02 8.13 15.82
CA SER A 299 6.37 7.56 15.69
C SER A 299 7.47 8.61 15.52
N ARG A 300 7.16 9.80 14.98
CA ARG A 300 8.13 10.90 14.80
C ARG A 300 8.65 11.47 16.12
N HIS A 301 7.85 11.33 17.19
CA HIS A 301 8.13 11.86 18.51
C HIS A 301 8.91 10.87 19.39
N ILE A 302 9.00 9.60 18.98
CA ILE A 302 9.78 8.57 19.68
C ILE A 302 11.20 8.59 19.09
N PRO A 303 12.24 9.01 19.82
CA PRO A 303 13.56 9.30 19.23
C PRO A 303 14.14 8.14 18.42
N ILE A 304 14.18 6.92 18.98
CA ILE A 304 14.77 5.75 18.31
C ILE A 304 14.04 5.42 17.00
N ILE A 305 12.70 5.45 17.02
CA ILE A 305 11.86 5.15 15.85
C ILE A 305 12.00 6.25 14.81
N SER A 306 11.96 7.51 15.23
CA SER A 306 12.16 8.68 14.39
C SER A 306 13.53 8.65 13.69
N HIS A 307 14.59 8.22 14.38
CA HIS A 307 15.94 8.10 13.82
C HIS A 307 15.97 7.02 12.72
N SER A 308 15.48 5.82 13.02
CA SER A 308 15.36 4.72 12.07
C SER A 308 14.52 5.13 10.84
N ASN A 309 13.39 5.79 11.04
CA ASN A 309 12.50 6.27 9.97
C ASN A 309 13.20 7.25 9.01
N ARG A 310 14.00 8.18 9.55
CA ARG A 310 14.79 9.12 8.73
C ARG A 310 15.86 8.42 7.92
N ALA A 311 16.60 7.51 8.56
CA ALA A 311 17.62 6.71 7.88
C ALA A 311 17.02 5.91 6.73
N TYR A 312 15.90 5.23 6.99
CA TYR A 312 15.15 4.43 6.04
C TYR A 312 14.64 5.26 4.85
N THR A 313 14.08 6.44 5.11
CA THR A 313 13.59 7.34 4.08
C THR A 313 14.72 7.87 3.21
N ALA A 314 15.81 8.34 3.83
CA ALA A 314 16.93 8.95 3.15
C ALA A 314 17.65 7.96 2.22
N ILE A 315 17.93 6.73 2.68
CA ILE A 315 18.61 5.73 1.86
C ILE A 315 17.77 5.34 0.64
N LEU A 316 16.47 5.14 0.80
CA LEU A 316 15.61 4.72 -0.32
C LEU A 316 15.38 5.84 -1.33
N ASN A 317 15.23 7.08 -0.88
CA ASN A 317 15.17 8.22 -1.79
C ASN A 317 16.46 8.32 -2.61
N GLN A 318 17.64 8.23 -1.96
CA GLN A 318 18.93 8.30 -2.65
C GLN A 318 19.09 7.14 -3.66
N VAL A 319 18.82 5.91 -3.24
CA VAL A 319 18.93 4.73 -4.14
C VAL A 319 17.99 4.86 -5.34
N ARG A 320 16.76 5.35 -5.16
CA ARG A 320 15.83 5.57 -6.29
C ARG A 320 16.37 6.62 -7.25
N MET A 321 16.85 7.73 -6.72
CA MET A 321 17.39 8.82 -7.51
C MET A 321 18.63 8.38 -8.31
N ASP A 322 19.59 7.77 -7.64
CA ASP A 322 20.85 7.31 -8.24
C ASP A 322 20.61 6.23 -9.30
N SER A 323 19.70 5.29 -9.03
CA SER A 323 19.36 4.24 -9.99
C SER A 323 18.63 4.79 -11.21
N PHE A 324 17.71 5.75 -11.03
CA PHE A 324 17.06 6.38 -12.17
C PHE A 324 18.03 7.20 -13.02
N SER A 325 18.85 8.04 -12.39
CA SER A 325 19.87 8.86 -13.08
C SER A 325 20.86 7.98 -13.86
N ALA A 326 21.21 6.81 -13.32
CA ALA A 326 22.07 5.86 -14.02
C ALA A 326 21.37 5.15 -15.20
N LEU A 327 20.09 4.78 -15.05
CA LEU A 327 19.32 4.21 -16.14
C LEU A 327 19.09 5.24 -17.25
N LEU A 328 18.83 6.50 -16.90
CA LEU A 328 18.68 7.61 -17.84
C LEU A 328 19.96 7.83 -18.64
N ARG A 329 21.13 7.87 -17.99
CA ARG A 329 22.43 7.98 -18.67
C ARG A 329 22.74 6.80 -19.58
N ALA A 330 22.26 5.60 -19.24
CA ALA A 330 22.42 4.41 -20.06
C ALA A 330 21.35 4.29 -21.17
N PHE A 331 20.30 5.11 -21.12
CA PHE A 331 19.21 5.10 -22.07
C PHE A 331 19.51 6.06 -23.23
N PRO A 332 19.53 5.58 -24.49
CA PRO A 332 19.90 6.42 -25.62
C PRO A 332 18.83 7.51 -25.86
N PRO A 333 19.18 8.81 -25.75
CA PRO A 333 18.26 9.88 -26.07
C PRO A 333 18.00 9.90 -27.58
N ASP A 334 16.73 10.02 -27.95
CA ASP A 334 16.28 10.09 -29.33
C ASP A 334 15.22 11.18 -29.43
N PRO A 335 15.61 12.41 -29.81
CA PRO A 335 14.69 13.54 -29.87
C PRO A 335 13.64 13.40 -30.98
N SER A 336 13.78 12.44 -31.90
CA SER A 336 12.82 12.18 -32.97
C SER A 336 11.63 11.33 -32.53
N VAL A 337 11.69 10.72 -31.34
CA VAL A 337 10.62 9.85 -30.83
C VAL A 337 10.22 10.25 -29.42
N ASP A 338 8.91 10.24 -29.16
CA ASP A 338 8.40 10.34 -27.80
C ASP A 338 8.91 9.17 -26.93
N GLN A 339 9.79 9.49 -25.97
CA GLN A 339 10.38 8.54 -25.04
C GLN A 339 9.62 8.45 -23.71
N THR A 340 8.51 9.17 -23.53
CA THR A 340 7.79 9.27 -22.26
C THR A 340 7.45 7.91 -21.67
N ALA A 341 6.94 6.99 -22.48
CA ALA A 341 6.58 5.65 -22.02
C ALA A 341 7.78 4.78 -21.66
N ALA A 342 8.93 4.98 -22.31
CA ALA A 342 10.17 4.30 -21.95
C ALA A 342 10.67 4.81 -20.58
N LEU A 343 10.65 6.13 -20.37
CA LEU A 343 11.04 6.75 -19.11
C LEU A 343 10.08 6.38 -17.96
N ASP A 344 8.77 6.33 -18.22
CA ASP A 344 7.78 5.81 -17.26
C ASP A 344 8.10 4.35 -16.87
N ASN A 345 8.51 3.52 -17.82
CA ASN A 345 8.86 2.12 -17.55
C ASN A 345 10.17 2.01 -16.75
N LEU A 346 11.18 2.85 -17.02
CA LEU A 346 12.41 2.91 -16.22
C LEU A 346 12.12 3.36 -14.78
N ALA A 347 11.28 4.39 -14.60
CA ALA A 347 10.86 4.87 -13.29
C ALA A 347 10.06 3.81 -12.53
N ASP A 348 9.12 3.11 -13.18
CA ASP A 348 8.39 2.00 -12.58
C ASP A 348 9.31 0.84 -12.21
N PHE A 349 10.31 0.51 -13.03
CA PHE A 349 11.32 -0.51 -12.68
C PHE A 349 12.11 -0.13 -11.43
N VAL A 350 12.52 1.14 -11.28
CA VAL A 350 13.17 1.65 -10.06
C VAL A 350 12.23 1.54 -8.85
N ASN A 351 10.96 1.91 -9.01
CA ASN A 351 9.96 1.75 -7.95
C ASN A 351 9.78 0.27 -7.56
N VAL A 352 9.66 -0.65 -8.52
CA VAL A 352 9.51 -2.10 -8.28
C VAL A 352 10.73 -2.66 -7.55
N THR A 353 11.93 -2.37 -8.03
CA THR A 353 13.17 -2.90 -7.43
C THR A 353 13.44 -2.33 -6.04
N THR A 354 12.91 -1.14 -5.73
CA THR A 354 12.98 -0.50 -4.40
C THR A 354 11.71 -0.66 -3.55
N GLY A 355 10.85 -1.64 -3.87
CA GLY A 355 9.76 -2.05 -2.99
C GLY A 355 8.43 -1.28 -3.12
N ARG A 356 8.31 -0.42 -4.13
CA ARG A 356 7.15 0.44 -4.41
C ARG A 356 6.36 -0.02 -5.64
N GLY A 357 6.14 -1.33 -5.76
CA GLY A 357 5.38 -1.90 -6.88
C GLY A 357 3.93 -1.38 -6.92
N SER A 358 3.40 -1.15 -8.12
CA SER A 358 2.01 -0.71 -8.27
C SER A 358 1.02 -1.79 -7.83
N LEU A 359 -0.14 -1.41 -7.31
CA LEU A 359 -1.26 -2.31 -7.01
C LEU A 359 -2.20 -2.51 -8.21
N GLY A 360 -1.88 -1.91 -9.37
CA GLY A 360 -2.70 -2.00 -10.58
C GLY A 360 -4.11 -1.45 -10.36
N SER A 361 -5.13 -2.25 -10.67
CA SER A 361 -6.55 -1.88 -10.46
C SER A 361 -6.91 -1.62 -8.99
N LEU A 362 -6.14 -2.20 -8.06
CA LEU A 362 -6.37 -2.09 -6.61
C LEU A 362 -5.77 -0.83 -5.98
N GLU A 363 -5.11 0.06 -6.75
CA GLU A 363 -4.57 1.33 -6.23
C GLU A 363 -5.66 2.19 -5.55
N LYS A 364 -6.90 2.12 -6.04
CA LYS A 364 -8.06 2.81 -5.43
C LYS A 364 -8.34 2.33 -4.00
N ASN A 365 -7.99 1.09 -3.70
CA ASN A 365 -8.16 0.44 -2.40
C ASN A 365 -6.87 0.43 -1.59
N ALA A 366 -5.81 1.12 -2.02
CA ALA A 366 -4.52 1.14 -1.34
C ALA A 366 -4.61 1.50 0.16
N PRO A 367 -5.46 2.47 0.61
CA PRO A 367 -5.63 2.73 2.04
C PRO A 367 -6.20 1.54 2.81
N LEU A 368 -7.19 0.84 2.25
CA LEU A 368 -7.79 -0.34 2.87
C LEU A 368 -6.81 -1.52 2.89
N LEU A 369 -6.10 -1.74 1.78
CA LEU A 369 -5.07 -2.77 1.71
C LEU A 369 -3.92 -2.50 2.68
N ASN A 370 -3.53 -1.23 2.87
CA ASN A 370 -2.53 -0.88 3.87
C ASN A 370 -3.08 -0.98 5.31
N ALA A 371 -4.40 -0.89 5.51
CA ALA A 371 -5.01 -1.20 6.79
C ALA A 371 -4.96 -2.71 7.06
N ALA A 372 -5.30 -3.55 6.08
CA ALA A 372 -5.30 -5.00 6.26
C ALA A 372 -3.88 -5.61 6.30
N PHE A 373 -3.00 -5.20 5.39
CA PHE A 373 -1.68 -5.79 5.15
C PHE A 373 -0.53 -4.90 5.63
N PHE A 374 0.61 -5.51 5.96
CA PHE A 374 1.79 -4.81 6.46
C PHE A 374 2.38 -3.84 5.42
N SER A 375 2.67 -4.33 4.21
CA SER A 375 3.26 -3.57 3.11
C SER A 375 2.77 -4.10 1.74
N PRO A 376 1.57 -3.71 1.28
CA PRO A 376 0.99 -4.27 0.05
C PRO A 376 1.81 -3.98 -1.21
N ARG A 377 2.43 -2.79 -1.34
CA ARG A 377 3.26 -2.46 -2.53
C ARG A 377 4.58 -3.23 -2.53
N TRP A 378 5.12 -3.52 -1.36
CA TRP A 378 6.28 -4.39 -1.21
C TRP A 378 6.00 -5.78 -1.77
N ILE A 379 4.89 -6.40 -1.38
CA ILE A 379 4.48 -7.72 -1.88
C ILE A 379 4.27 -7.68 -3.38
N SER A 380 3.52 -6.69 -3.87
CA SER A 380 3.29 -6.50 -5.31
C SER A 380 4.60 -6.40 -6.08
N SER A 381 5.58 -5.65 -5.57
CA SER A 381 6.87 -5.48 -6.22
C SER A 381 7.64 -6.80 -6.42
N ARG A 382 7.49 -7.77 -5.52
CA ARG A 382 8.15 -9.07 -5.62
C ARG A 382 7.54 -9.92 -6.74
N PHE A 383 6.22 -9.95 -6.85
CA PHE A 383 5.54 -10.56 -8.00
C PHE A 383 5.89 -9.86 -9.31
N GLN A 384 5.85 -8.52 -9.33
CA GLN A 384 6.16 -7.73 -10.53
C GLN A 384 7.59 -7.94 -11.01
N PHE A 385 8.54 -8.01 -10.08
CA PHE A 385 9.94 -8.31 -10.42
C PHE A 385 10.07 -9.73 -10.99
N ILE A 386 9.54 -10.76 -10.30
CA ILE A 386 9.63 -12.17 -10.74
C ILE A 386 9.00 -12.39 -12.12
N PHE A 387 7.81 -11.82 -12.35
CA PHE A 387 7.13 -11.95 -13.64
C PHE A 387 7.73 -11.05 -14.75
N GLY A 388 8.76 -10.26 -14.43
CA GLY A 388 9.41 -9.41 -15.41
C GLY A 388 8.49 -8.31 -15.93
N LYS A 389 7.57 -7.78 -15.10
CA LYS A 389 6.53 -6.80 -15.51
C LYS A 389 7.07 -5.75 -16.49
N ASN A 390 8.19 -5.11 -16.16
CA ASN A 390 8.79 -4.03 -16.93
C ASN A 390 9.42 -4.49 -18.26
N LEU A 391 9.65 -5.79 -18.46
CA LEU A 391 10.07 -6.36 -19.75
C LEU A 391 8.93 -6.47 -20.76
N TRP A 392 7.68 -6.44 -20.26
CA TRP A 392 6.46 -6.63 -21.05
C TRP A 392 5.57 -5.37 -21.10
N GLN A 393 5.80 -4.39 -20.22
CA GLN A 393 4.97 -3.18 -20.10
C GLN A 393 5.57 -1.96 -20.81
N GLY A 394 4.66 -1.14 -21.35
CA GLY A 394 4.95 0.10 -22.09
C GLY A 394 5.38 -0.18 -23.54
N PRO A 395 5.17 0.76 -24.49
CA PRO A 395 5.88 0.72 -25.77
C PRO A 395 7.38 0.83 -25.51
N GLY A 396 8.03 -0.32 -25.40
CA GLY A 396 9.46 -0.46 -25.23
C GLY A 396 10.09 -0.76 -26.57
N LYS A 397 10.74 0.24 -27.16
CA LYS A 397 11.71 -0.01 -28.22
C LYS A 397 12.73 -1.06 -27.70
N LYS A 398 13.37 -1.80 -28.61
CA LYS A 398 14.31 -2.90 -28.26
C LYS A 398 15.36 -2.47 -27.21
N GLU A 399 15.67 -1.18 -27.15
CA GLU A 399 16.62 -0.52 -26.26
C GLU A 399 16.18 -0.57 -24.79
N THR A 400 14.96 -0.14 -24.43
CA THR A 400 14.49 -0.19 -23.02
C THR A 400 14.47 -1.62 -22.51
N ARG A 401 13.97 -2.56 -23.31
CA ARG A 401 13.94 -3.99 -22.94
C ARG A 401 15.34 -4.55 -22.77
N ARG A 402 16.27 -4.22 -23.66
CA ARG A 402 17.68 -4.66 -23.57
C ARG A 402 18.34 -4.10 -22.31
N LEU A 403 18.12 -2.84 -21.98
CA LEU A 403 18.64 -2.20 -20.78
C LEU A 403 18.11 -2.89 -19.52
N LEU A 404 16.79 -3.08 -19.41
CA LEU A 404 16.17 -3.74 -18.27
C LEU A 404 16.57 -5.22 -18.16
N LEU A 405 16.66 -5.94 -19.29
CA LEU A 405 17.14 -7.33 -19.29
C LEU A 405 18.57 -7.42 -18.74
N ALA A 406 19.43 -6.45 -19.06
CA ALA A 406 20.77 -6.38 -18.47
C ALA A 406 20.72 -6.14 -16.96
N GLU A 407 19.78 -5.34 -16.43
CA GLU A 407 19.58 -5.17 -14.99
C GLU A 407 19.13 -6.47 -14.30
N TYR A 408 18.18 -7.21 -14.88
CA TYR A 408 17.81 -8.54 -14.40
C TYR A 408 19.01 -9.51 -14.40
N GLY A 409 19.82 -9.49 -15.47
CA GLY A 409 21.06 -10.26 -15.55
C GLY A 409 22.06 -9.88 -14.46
N ARG A 410 22.25 -8.58 -14.19
CA ARG A 410 23.10 -8.09 -13.10
C ARG A 410 22.63 -8.57 -11.74
N TYR A 411 21.31 -8.54 -11.48
CA TYR A 411 20.75 -9.05 -10.23
C TYR A 411 21.06 -10.54 -10.04
N LEU A 412 20.76 -11.37 -11.06
CA LEU A 412 21.00 -12.81 -11.00
C LEU A 412 22.49 -13.13 -10.82
N ALA A 413 23.36 -12.47 -11.58
CA ALA A 413 24.81 -12.64 -11.45
C ALA A 413 25.30 -12.21 -10.06
N GLY A 414 24.88 -11.04 -9.58
CA GLY A 414 25.26 -10.53 -8.26
C GLY A 414 24.83 -11.46 -7.12
N LYS A 415 23.62 -12.03 -7.19
CA LYS A 415 23.13 -13.01 -6.21
C LYS A 415 23.82 -14.37 -6.31
N ALA A 416 24.06 -14.86 -7.52
CA ALA A 416 24.79 -16.12 -7.72
C ALA A 416 26.21 -16.03 -7.14
N ILE A 417 26.93 -14.93 -7.42
CA ILE A 417 28.26 -14.68 -6.87
C ILE A 417 28.20 -14.58 -5.34
N PHE A 418 27.25 -13.83 -4.79
CA PHE A 418 27.08 -13.70 -3.34
C PHE A 418 26.82 -15.04 -2.66
N LEU A 419 25.86 -15.83 -3.16
CA LEU A 419 25.51 -17.14 -2.61
C LEU A 419 26.68 -18.13 -2.74
N TRP A 420 27.39 -18.10 -3.87
CA TRP A 420 28.58 -18.91 -4.07
C TRP A 420 29.68 -18.56 -3.05
N LEU A 421 30.00 -17.28 -2.87
CA LEU A 421 30.98 -16.82 -1.87
C LEU A 421 30.55 -17.23 -0.45
N ALA A 422 29.28 -17.05 -0.10
CA ALA A 422 28.76 -17.43 1.20
C ALA A 422 28.87 -18.95 1.46
N ALA A 423 28.63 -19.78 0.44
CA ALA A 423 28.82 -21.23 0.53
C ALA A 423 30.29 -21.63 0.70
N GLN A 424 31.24 -20.85 0.13
CA GLN A 424 32.67 -21.09 0.31
C GLN A 424 33.19 -20.82 1.73
N LEU A 425 32.48 -20.01 2.54
CA LEU A 425 32.85 -19.77 3.94
C LEU A 425 32.74 -21.02 4.82
N GLY A 426 32.23 -22.14 4.29
CA GLY A 426 32.24 -23.44 4.98
C GLY A 426 31.10 -23.61 6.00
N ASP A 427 30.51 -22.52 6.50
CA ASP A 427 29.49 -22.56 7.55
C ASP A 427 28.04 -22.60 7.04
N PHE A 428 27.83 -22.33 5.74
CA PHE A 428 26.49 -22.19 5.17
C PHE A 428 26.21 -23.22 4.06
N ILE A 429 24.94 -23.62 3.94
CA ILE A 429 24.37 -24.33 2.79
C ILE A 429 23.24 -23.49 2.20
N VAL A 430 23.06 -23.61 0.89
CA VAL A 430 21.97 -22.97 0.16
C VAL A 430 20.92 -24.03 -0.17
N GLU A 431 19.66 -23.80 0.18
CA GLU A 431 18.56 -24.64 -0.27
C GLU A 431 18.17 -24.25 -1.70
N ASP A 432 18.14 -25.22 -2.60
CA ASP A 432 17.87 -25.05 -4.03
C ASP A 432 16.48 -25.54 -4.45
N ASP A 433 15.73 -26.23 -3.59
CA ASP A 433 14.36 -26.66 -3.90
C ASP A 433 13.36 -25.50 -3.73
N PRO A 434 12.71 -25.04 -4.82
CA PRO A 434 11.75 -23.95 -4.77
C PRO A 434 10.44 -24.31 -4.06
N ASN A 435 10.21 -25.56 -3.66
CA ASN A 435 9.06 -25.95 -2.83
C ASN A 435 9.36 -25.88 -1.32
N SER A 436 10.62 -25.63 -0.93
CA SER A 436 11.07 -25.45 0.45
C SER A 436 10.86 -24.01 0.93
N SER A 437 10.45 -23.81 2.19
CA SER A 437 10.39 -22.45 2.76
C SER A 437 11.76 -21.78 2.91
N ASP A 438 12.83 -22.54 2.72
CA ASP A 438 14.21 -22.09 2.86
C ASP A 438 14.88 -21.81 1.51
N PHE A 439 14.16 -21.92 0.38
CA PHE A 439 14.70 -21.71 -0.96
C PHE A 439 15.54 -20.42 -1.08
N LEU A 440 16.77 -20.56 -1.58
CA LEU A 440 17.82 -19.55 -1.72
C LEU A 440 18.24 -18.82 -0.43
N LYS A 441 17.79 -19.29 0.74
CA LYS A 441 18.29 -18.80 2.03
C LYS A 441 19.62 -19.47 2.36
N LEU A 442 20.50 -18.73 3.02
CA LEU A 442 21.68 -19.32 3.65
C LEU A 442 21.22 -20.01 4.94
N LYS A 443 21.53 -21.29 5.09
CA LYS A 443 21.26 -22.07 6.30
C LYS A 443 22.58 -22.44 6.92
N GLU A 444 22.71 -22.30 8.22
CA GLU A 444 23.90 -22.79 8.93
C GLU A 444 23.96 -24.32 8.83
N LYS A 445 25.14 -24.87 8.48
CA LYS A 445 25.33 -26.33 8.37
C LYS A 445 25.02 -27.06 9.67
N ASN A 446 25.51 -26.52 10.77
CA ASN A 446 25.38 -27.09 12.11
C ASN A 446 24.52 -26.22 13.03
N GLY A 447 23.65 -25.37 12.46
CA GLY A 447 22.91 -24.37 13.21
C GLY A 447 21.42 -24.34 12.89
N ASN A 448 20.72 -23.46 13.60
CA ASN A 448 19.29 -23.29 13.46
C ASN A 448 18.91 -21.92 12.89
N THR A 449 19.86 -21.20 12.29
CA THR A 449 19.58 -19.87 11.73
C THR A 449 19.58 -19.89 10.21
N ARG A 450 18.61 -19.16 9.66
CA ARG A 450 18.38 -18.98 8.22
C ARG A 450 18.48 -17.49 7.92
N TYR A 451 19.16 -17.15 6.83
CA TYR A 451 19.34 -15.78 6.37
C TYR A 451 18.68 -15.63 5.00
N ASP A 452 17.62 -14.82 4.92
CA ASP A 452 16.96 -14.42 3.67
C ASP A 452 17.76 -13.29 3.03
N VAL A 453 18.60 -13.68 2.08
CA VAL A 453 19.54 -12.82 1.35
C VAL A 453 19.04 -12.47 -0.05
N VAL A 454 17.77 -12.77 -0.35
CA VAL A 454 17.14 -12.51 -1.66
C VAL A 454 15.92 -11.59 -1.52
N GLU A 455 15.96 -10.68 -0.55
CA GLU A 455 15.00 -9.56 -0.40
C GLU A 455 13.53 -10.02 -0.35
N GLY A 456 13.26 -11.21 0.18
CA GLY A 456 11.91 -11.79 0.24
C GLY A 456 11.36 -12.32 -1.09
N LEU A 457 12.16 -12.35 -2.16
CA LEU A 457 11.79 -12.98 -3.43
C LEU A 457 11.60 -14.49 -3.27
N SER A 458 12.37 -15.12 -2.39
CA SER A 458 12.25 -16.55 -2.03
C SER A 458 10.81 -16.93 -1.69
N GLN A 459 10.16 -16.19 -0.79
CA GLN A 459 8.80 -16.48 -0.33
C GLN A 459 7.78 -16.44 -1.47
N THR A 460 7.96 -15.52 -2.42
CA THR A 460 7.08 -15.38 -3.58
C THR A 460 7.33 -16.48 -4.60
N ALA A 461 8.60 -16.80 -4.86
CA ALA A 461 9.00 -17.91 -5.74
C ALA A 461 8.48 -19.25 -5.19
N VAL A 462 8.55 -19.45 -3.87
CA VAL A 462 8.06 -20.66 -3.21
C VAL A 462 6.55 -20.81 -3.33
N LEU A 463 5.80 -19.72 -3.14
CA LEU A 463 4.34 -19.76 -3.36
C LEU A 463 4.01 -20.17 -4.80
N ILE A 464 4.66 -19.54 -5.79
CA ILE A 464 4.47 -19.84 -7.21
C ILE A 464 4.84 -21.30 -7.50
N SER A 465 5.98 -21.76 -7.01
CA SER A 465 6.44 -23.14 -7.20
C SER A 465 5.45 -24.15 -6.63
N ARG A 466 4.97 -23.95 -5.40
CA ARG A 466 3.98 -24.82 -4.76
C ARG A 466 2.65 -24.85 -5.50
N ALA A 467 2.22 -23.70 -6.02
CA ALA A 467 1.00 -23.59 -6.82
C ALA A 467 1.11 -24.33 -8.16
N ILE A 468 2.28 -24.29 -8.80
CA ILE A 468 2.53 -24.99 -10.09
C ILE A 468 2.78 -26.48 -9.88
N SER A 469 3.61 -26.84 -8.90
CA SER A 469 4.07 -28.21 -8.68
C SER A 469 3.06 -29.07 -7.92
N GLY A 470 2.16 -28.43 -7.15
CA GLY A 470 1.29 -29.11 -6.21
C GLY A 470 2.05 -29.82 -5.09
N LYS A 471 3.30 -29.42 -4.80
CA LYS A 471 4.17 -30.07 -3.80
C LYS A 471 4.71 -29.07 -2.80
N THR A 472 4.99 -29.52 -1.59
CA THR A 472 5.68 -28.74 -0.56
C THR A 472 6.82 -29.55 0.06
N LYS A 473 7.94 -28.90 0.38
CA LYS A 473 9.07 -29.52 1.10
C LYS A 473 9.15 -28.98 2.52
N SER A 474 9.26 -29.90 3.48
CA SER A 474 9.48 -29.58 4.88
C SER A 474 10.90 -29.04 5.09
N SER A 475 11.03 -27.83 5.64
CA SER A 475 12.32 -27.21 5.97
C SER A 475 13.06 -27.88 7.13
N VAL A 476 12.38 -28.79 7.85
CA VAL A 476 12.91 -29.52 9.01
C VAL A 476 13.26 -30.97 8.66
N SER A 477 12.32 -31.71 8.06
CA SER A 477 12.52 -33.13 7.73
C SER A 477 13.05 -33.37 6.31
N GLY A 478 13.01 -32.37 5.43
CA GLY A 478 13.36 -32.51 4.01
C GLY A 478 12.31 -33.29 3.19
N GLU A 479 11.27 -33.80 3.84
CA GLU A 479 10.22 -34.60 3.21
C GLU A 479 9.38 -33.75 2.23
N VAL A 480 9.14 -34.30 1.05
CA VAL A 480 8.29 -33.69 0.02
C VAL A 480 6.89 -34.31 0.08
N ARG A 481 5.86 -33.48 0.19
CA ARG A 481 4.46 -33.88 0.28
C ARG A 481 3.64 -33.27 -0.85
N SER A 482 2.64 -34.01 -1.33
CA SER A 482 1.64 -33.50 -2.28
C SER A 482 0.65 -32.58 -1.58
N LEU A 483 0.12 -31.59 -2.31
CA LEU A 483 -0.93 -30.65 -1.87
C LEU A 483 -2.33 -31.07 -2.35
N SER A 484 -2.51 -32.32 -2.77
CA SER A 484 -3.73 -32.84 -3.39
C SER A 484 -4.35 -34.08 -2.70
N GLY A 485 -3.78 -34.54 -1.57
CA GLY A 485 -4.26 -35.72 -0.86
C GLY A 485 -5.27 -35.42 0.25
N SER A 486 -6.18 -36.34 0.55
CA SER A 486 -7.06 -36.22 1.72
C SER A 486 -6.24 -36.23 3.01
N GLY A 487 -6.47 -35.25 3.89
CA GLY A 487 -5.69 -35.06 5.12
C GLY A 487 -4.29 -34.43 4.92
N SER A 488 -3.94 -34.07 3.68
CA SER A 488 -2.74 -33.27 3.39
C SER A 488 -3.09 -31.78 3.26
N ARG A 489 -2.12 -30.92 3.59
CA ARG A 489 -2.24 -29.46 3.41
C ARG A 489 -2.58 -29.16 1.95
N ASP A 490 -3.63 -28.40 1.67
CA ASP A 490 -4.01 -28.09 0.30
C ASP A 490 -3.38 -26.76 -0.20
N LEU A 491 -3.59 -26.45 -1.48
CA LEU A 491 -3.11 -25.18 -2.06
C LEU A 491 -3.80 -23.95 -1.44
N GLY A 492 -5.08 -24.08 -1.04
CA GLY A 492 -5.84 -23.02 -0.40
C GLY A 492 -5.21 -22.61 0.93
N GLU A 493 -4.83 -23.58 1.75
CA GLU A 493 -4.09 -23.38 2.99
C GLU A 493 -2.75 -22.71 2.72
N VAL A 494 -1.97 -23.17 1.74
CA VAL A 494 -0.67 -22.54 1.38
C VAL A 494 -0.84 -21.07 1.00
N VAL A 495 -1.85 -20.73 0.20
CA VAL A 495 -2.17 -19.34 -0.19
C VAL A 495 -2.66 -18.54 1.01
N PHE A 496 -3.50 -19.14 1.86
CA PHE A 496 -4.00 -18.52 3.07
C PHE A 496 -2.85 -18.19 4.03
N ASP A 497 -1.94 -19.12 4.28
CA ASP A 497 -0.79 -18.92 5.16
C ASP A 497 0.16 -17.85 4.63
N PHE A 498 0.41 -17.85 3.32
CA PHE A 498 1.15 -16.77 2.69
C PHE A 498 0.47 -15.42 2.94
N THR A 499 -0.84 -15.32 2.67
CA THR A 499 -1.62 -14.10 2.84
C THR A 499 -1.66 -13.64 4.30
N ARG A 500 -1.85 -14.59 5.22
CA ARG A 500 -1.85 -14.40 6.66
C ARG A 500 -0.51 -13.85 7.16
N SER A 501 0.61 -14.32 6.59
CA SER A 501 1.95 -13.78 6.90
C SER A 501 2.15 -12.33 6.47
N LYS A 502 1.27 -11.80 5.61
CA LYS A 502 1.32 -10.42 5.11
C LYS A 502 0.38 -9.48 5.84
N PHE A 503 -0.41 -9.97 6.79
CA PHE A 503 -1.30 -9.12 7.58
C PHE A 503 -0.51 -8.05 8.33
N SER A 504 -1.16 -6.91 8.52
CA SER A 504 -0.68 -5.89 9.43
C SER A 504 -0.62 -6.43 10.87
N PRO A 505 0.14 -5.80 11.78
CA PRO A 505 0.33 -6.34 13.12
C PRO A 505 -1.00 -6.48 13.88
N LEU A 506 -1.91 -5.50 13.79
CA LEU A 506 -3.21 -5.56 14.45
C LEU A 506 -4.13 -6.63 13.87
N HIS A 507 -4.20 -6.76 12.54
CA HIS A 507 -5.01 -7.82 11.92
C HIS A 507 -4.41 -9.21 12.19
N GLY A 508 -3.08 -9.29 12.24
CA GLY A 508 -2.38 -10.49 12.67
C GLY A 508 -2.70 -10.86 14.11
N ALA A 509 -2.62 -9.92 15.05
CA ALA A 509 -2.96 -10.13 16.44
C ALA A 509 -4.42 -10.59 16.62
N ALA A 510 -5.37 -9.97 15.91
CA ALA A 510 -6.77 -10.40 15.94
C ALA A 510 -6.90 -11.86 15.49
N TRP A 511 -6.22 -12.25 14.41
CA TRP A 511 -6.21 -13.63 13.96
C TRP A 511 -5.50 -14.57 14.94
N ASP A 512 -4.40 -14.15 15.55
CA ASP A 512 -3.64 -14.95 16.53
C ASP A 512 -4.48 -15.26 17.77
N ILE A 513 -5.37 -14.36 18.18
CA ILE A 513 -6.30 -14.58 19.29
C ILE A 513 -7.36 -15.62 18.89
N ILE A 514 -7.94 -15.49 17.69
CA ILE A 514 -8.97 -16.40 17.18
C ILE A 514 -8.40 -17.81 16.98
N ALA A 515 -7.26 -17.91 16.29
CA ALA A 515 -6.61 -19.17 15.98
C ALA A 515 -5.86 -19.78 17.18
N ARG A 516 -5.66 -19.01 18.27
CA ARG A 516 -4.84 -19.37 19.44
C ARG A 516 -3.41 -19.79 19.10
N GLN A 517 -2.95 -19.46 17.90
CA GLN A 517 -1.65 -19.77 17.38
C GLN A 517 -1.17 -18.60 16.51
N ASN A 518 0.14 -18.31 16.58
CA ASN A 518 0.75 -17.31 15.72
C ASN A 518 1.10 -17.85 14.32
N VAL A 519 1.56 -16.96 13.43
CA VAL A 519 1.92 -17.32 12.04
C VAL A 519 3.02 -18.39 11.92
N VAL A 520 3.81 -18.63 12.99
CA VAL A 520 4.84 -19.68 13.00
C VAL A 520 4.38 -20.97 13.69
N GLY A 521 3.14 -21.00 14.18
CA GLY A 521 2.47 -22.14 14.81
C GLY A 521 2.69 -22.26 16.32
N GLU A 522 3.20 -21.23 16.99
CA GLU A 522 3.34 -21.22 18.45
C GLU A 522 2.03 -20.80 19.10
N THR A 523 1.70 -21.41 20.25
CA THR A 523 0.49 -21.06 21.01
C THR A 523 0.56 -19.64 21.54
N THR A 524 -0.56 -18.91 21.42
CA THR A 524 -0.67 -17.50 21.83
C THR A 524 -1.67 -17.33 22.96
N THR A 525 -1.42 -16.33 23.81
CA THR A 525 -2.36 -15.82 24.81
C THR A 525 -2.60 -14.34 24.51
N VAL A 526 -3.70 -13.76 25.04
CA VAL A 526 -3.97 -12.33 24.88
C VAL A 526 -2.77 -11.48 25.37
N LYS A 527 -2.12 -11.90 26.47
CA LYS A 527 -0.92 -11.24 27.00
C LYS A 527 0.28 -11.35 26.05
N SER A 528 0.54 -12.51 25.44
CA SER A 528 1.66 -12.66 24.52
C SER A 528 1.44 -11.91 23.21
N VAL A 529 0.19 -11.81 22.74
CA VAL A 529 -0.21 -10.99 21.59
C VAL A 529 -0.06 -9.50 21.88
N ALA A 530 -0.51 -9.03 23.04
CA ALA A 530 -0.32 -7.63 23.44
C ALA A 530 1.18 -7.25 23.49
N LYS A 531 2.01 -8.15 24.03
CA LYS A 531 3.47 -7.96 24.06
C LYS A 531 4.07 -7.90 22.65
N SER A 532 3.63 -8.74 21.71
CA SER A 532 4.18 -8.77 20.34
C SER A 532 3.87 -7.50 19.55
N LEU A 533 2.75 -6.81 19.83
CA LEU A 533 2.39 -5.56 19.17
C LEU A 533 3.29 -4.37 19.57
N VAL A 534 3.88 -4.41 20.77
CA VAL A 534 4.74 -3.33 21.28
C VAL A 534 6.23 -3.66 21.24
N THR A 535 6.58 -4.88 20.80
CA THR A 535 7.96 -5.36 20.73
C THR A 535 8.43 -5.34 19.28
N PRO A 536 9.47 -4.55 18.92
CA PRO A 536 10.05 -4.56 17.57
C PRO A 536 10.54 -5.95 17.16
N LEU A 537 10.43 -6.32 15.87
CA LEU A 537 10.84 -7.65 15.38
C LEU A 537 12.31 -7.94 15.66
N SER A 538 13.16 -6.95 15.43
CA SER A 538 14.61 -7.01 15.67
C SER A 538 14.93 -7.42 17.11
N THR A 539 14.21 -6.88 18.11
CA THR A 539 14.45 -7.23 19.53
C THR A 539 14.12 -8.68 19.85
N ARG A 540 13.07 -9.25 19.21
CA ARG A 540 12.73 -10.67 19.37
C ARG A 540 13.82 -11.55 18.77
N GLU A 541 14.30 -11.20 17.58
CA GLU A 541 15.38 -11.90 16.90
C GLU A 541 16.68 -11.86 17.72
N VAL A 542 17.05 -10.69 18.28
CA VAL A 542 18.22 -10.54 19.16
C VAL A 542 18.13 -11.45 20.37
N VAL A 543 17.01 -11.41 21.11
CA VAL A 543 16.83 -12.20 22.33
C VAL A 543 16.92 -13.70 22.00
N GLN A 544 16.29 -14.13 20.92
CA GLN A 544 16.31 -15.53 20.51
C GLN A 544 17.70 -15.98 20.04
N SER A 545 18.43 -15.13 19.32
CA SER A 545 19.80 -15.44 18.91
C SER A 545 20.76 -15.45 20.11
N VAL A 546 20.62 -14.54 21.08
CA VAL A 546 21.42 -14.57 22.33
C VAL A 546 21.20 -15.87 23.09
N MET A 547 19.94 -16.32 23.20
CA MET A 547 19.60 -17.59 23.88
C MET A 547 20.16 -18.81 23.16
N GLU A 548 20.17 -18.83 21.82
CA GLU A 548 20.60 -20.00 21.04
C GLU A 548 22.12 -20.04 20.82
N HIS A 549 22.76 -18.88 20.65
CA HIS A 549 24.13 -18.78 20.14
C HIS A 549 25.11 -18.01 21.04
N GLY A 550 24.63 -17.41 22.13
CA GLY A 550 25.43 -16.52 22.98
C GLY A 550 25.67 -15.13 22.36
N ILE A 551 26.23 -14.21 23.17
CA ILE A 551 26.33 -12.78 22.85
C ILE A 551 27.13 -12.47 21.56
N PRO A 552 28.30 -13.07 21.29
CA PRO A 552 29.11 -12.67 20.13
C PRO A 552 28.40 -12.93 18.79
N ARG A 553 27.86 -14.14 18.59
CA ARG A 553 27.14 -14.50 17.37
C ARG A 553 25.81 -13.77 17.26
N ALA A 554 25.09 -13.60 18.37
CA ALA A 554 23.86 -12.81 18.37
C ALA A 554 24.08 -11.34 18.00
N THR A 555 25.24 -10.77 18.34
CA THR A 555 25.60 -9.41 17.92
C THR A 555 25.77 -9.35 16.40
N ALA A 556 26.45 -10.32 15.79
CA ALA A 556 26.60 -10.38 14.34
C ALA A 556 25.24 -10.57 13.62
N ASP A 557 24.42 -11.50 14.10
CA ASP A 557 23.06 -11.75 13.58
C ASP A 557 22.20 -10.48 13.66
N THR A 558 22.30 -9.76 14.78
CA THR A 558 21.60 -8.48 14.98
C THR A 558 22.06 -7.43 13.98
N MET A 559 23.37 -7.26 13.77
CA MET A 559 23.89 -6.29 12.80
C MET A 559 23.40 -6.60 11.38
N VAL A 560 23.42 -7.88 11.00
CA VAL A 560 22.93 -8.36 9.71
C VAL A 560 21.42 -8.12 9.55
N SER A 561 20.63 -8.42 10.59
CA SER A 561 19.18 -8.14 10.63
C SER A 561 18.88 -6.64 10.54
N MET A 562 19.62 -5.81 11.28
CA MET A 562 19.49 -4.34 11.25
C MET A 562 19.79 -3.77 9.86
N LEU A 563 20.68 -4.38 9.08
CA LEU A 563 20.93 -3.99 7.69
C LEU A 563 19.84 -4.48 6.73
N GLY A 564 18.89 -5.30 7.17
CA GLY A 564 17.70 -5.70 6.43
C GLY A 564 17.75 -7.10 5.82
N VAL A 565 18.72 -7.92 6.22
CA VAL A 565 18.71 -9.36 5.91
C VAL A 565 17.74 -10.06 6.85
N GLY A 566 16.83 -10.87 6.34
CA GLY A 566 15.86 -11.56 7.20
C GLY A 566 16.54 -12.70 7.98
N VAL A 567 16.69 -12.57 9.30
CA VAL A 567 17.30 -13.60 10.15
C VAL A 567 16.20 -14.40 10.85
N GLN A 568 16.23 -15.72 10.72
CA GLN A 568 15.26 -16.63 11.35
C GLN A 568 15.98 -17.74 12.11
N THR A 569 16.00 -17.64 13.43
CA THR A 569 16.51 -18.67 14.33
C THR A 569 15.37 -19.55 14.85
N TYR A 570 15.54 -20.86 14.84
CA TYR A 570 14.56 -21.82 15.36
C TYR A 570 15.08 -22.41 16.66
N GLY A 571 14.39 -22.19 17.79
CA GLY A 571 14.83 -22.73 19.08
C GLY A 571 14.73 -24.25 19.17
N GLN A 572 15.52 -24.89 20.04
CA GLN A 572 15.52 -26.35 20.22
C GLN A 572 14.13 -26.93 20.59
N ASP A 573 13.32 -26.23 21.40
CA ASP A 573 11.97 -26.69 21.79
C ASP A 573 10.95 -26.68 20.65
N SER A 574 11.13 -25.81 19.65
CA SER A 574 10.31 -25.76 18.44
C SER A 574 10.41 -27.06 17.64
N LYS A 575 11.61 -27.69 17.61
CA LYS A 575 11.81 -29.02 17.01
C LYS A 575 11.05 -30.10 17.79
N ARG A 576 11.02 -30.03 19.12
CA ARG A 576 10.36 -31.04 19.98
C ARG A 576 8.84 -31.00 19.84
N ASN A 577 8.24 -29.80 19.80
CA ASN A 577 6.79 -29.66 19.58
C ASN A 577 6.37 -29.97 18.14
N LYS A 578 7.14 -29.55 17.12
CA LYS A 578 6.81 -29.91 15.72
C LYS A 578 7.00 -31.40 15.42
N ARG A 579 7.96 -32.08 16.04
CA ARG A 579 8.09 -33.55 15.98
C ARG A 579 6.95 -34.28 16.68
N ARG A 580 6.35 -33.69 17.72
CA ARG A 580 5.23 -34.29 18.48
C ARG A 580 3.88 -34.13 17.80
N ILE A 581 3.70 -33.08 17.00
CA ILE A 581 2.50 -32.86 16.17
C ILE A 581 2.51 -33.72 14.89
N LEU A 582 3.69 -34.23 14.50
CA LEU A 582 3.89 -35.11 13.34
C LEU A 582 4.00 -36.60 13.73
N ARG A 583 3.68 -36.96 14.98
CA ARG A 583 3.56 -38.35 15.45
C ARG A 583 2.10 -38.68 15.73
#